data_AF-A0A8J8FC01-F1
#
_entry.id   AF-A0A8J8FC01-F1
#
_cell.length_a   1.000
_cell.length_b   1.000
_cell.length_c   1.000
_cell.angle_alpha   90.00
_cell.angle_beta   90.00
_cell.angle_gamma   90.00
#
_symmetry.space_group_name_H-M   'P 1'
#
loop_
_entity.id
_entity.type
_entity.pdbx_description
1 polymer ?
#
loop_
_entity_poly.entity_id
_entity_poly.type
_entity_poly.pdbx_seq_one_letter_code
_entity_poly.pdbx_strand_id
1 'polypeptide(L)'
;MCFTTDKYQTTIQRLETEIYPALHEALNDFDINEAEPLSDLIKMSIPSLQKEFHSLETYETKLIFPAILALVNDSNTDKHFSPDISGIINLTQSKEDRLNNYINQIAAILDEAAFTRADDADTNLIAGKLQYLTEYFYNQFLPAKQVWKHLLSRLEAGNGCKNRTDEGACNCKHN
;
A
#
# COMPACT_ATOMS: atom_id res chain seq x y z
N MET A 1 10.44 -19.63 -15.25
CA MET A 1 10.03 -19.03 -13.96
C MET A 1 8.72 -19.67 -13.54
N CYS A 2 8.51 -19.86 -12.24
CA CYS A 2 7.26 -20.44 -11.76
C CYS A 2 6.16 -19.38 -11.80
N PHE A 3 4.97 -19.74 -12.29
CA PHE A 3 3.82 -18.82 -12.39
C PHE A 3 3.42 -18.16 -11.06
N THR A 4 3.81 -18.75 -9.94
CA THR A 4 3.64 -18.18 -8.60
C THR A 4 4.64 -17.08 -8.34
N THR A 5 5.93 -17.31 -8.59
CA THR A 5 7.02 -16.33 -8.51
C THR A 5 6.73 -15.09 -9.34
N ASP A 6 6.31 -15.27 -10.60
CA ASP A 6 5.99 -14.16 -11.51
C ASP A 6 4.89 -13.24 -10.93
N LYS A 7 3.88 -13.82 -10.26
CA LYS A 7 2.79 -13.03 -9.66
C LYS A 7 3.22 -12.14 -8.50
N TYR A 8 4.09 -12.65 -7.62
CA TYR A 8 4.62 -11.83 -6.52
C TYR A 8 5.49 -10.72 -7.09
N GLN A 9 6.37 -11.04 -8.04
CA GLN A 9 7.25 -10.06 -8.68
C GLN A 9 6.46 -8.97 -9.41
N THR A 10 5.49 -9.32 -10.24
CA THR A 10 4.65 -8.33 -10.94
C THR A 10 3.85 -7.46 -9.97
N THR A 11 3.33 -8.05 -8.88
CA THR A 11 2.56 -7.28 -7.88
C THR A 11 3.44 -6.30 -7.13
N ILE A 12 4.62 -6.75 -6.68
CA ILE A 12 5.61 -5.91 -6.00
C ILE A 12 6.07 -4.79 -6.93
N GLN A 13 6.43 -5.13 -8.17
CA GLN A 13 6.86 -4.14 -9.15
C GLN A 13 5.79 -3.08 -9.39
N ARG A 14 4.52 -3.48 -9.56
CA ARG A 14 3.41 -2.53 -9.69
C ARG A 14 3.28 -1.62 -8.47
N LEU A 15 3.43 -2.15 -7.26
CA LEU A 15 3.39 -1.33 -6.04
C LEU A 15 4.54 -0.31 -6.02
N GLU A 16 5.76 -0.73 -6.34
CA GLU A 16 6.96 0.11 -6.27
C GLU A 16 7.06 1.15 -7.39
N THR A 17 6.61 0.82 -8.61
CA THR A 17 6.82 1.68 -9.78
C THR A 17 5.61 2.50 -10.18
N GLU A 18 4.41 2.08 -9.80
CA GLU A 18 3.17 2.78 -10.16
C GLU A 18 2.45 3.31 -8.92
N ILE A 19 2.12 2.42 -7.97
CA ILE A 19 1.17 2.75 -6.92
C ILE A 19 1.77 3.71 -5.88
N TYR A 20 2.95 3.39 -5.35
CA TYR A 20 3.60 4.19 -4.29
C TYR A 20 4.09 5.55 -4.79
N PRO A 21 4.74 5.64 -5.97
CA PRO A 21 5.15 6.94 -6.51
C PRO A 21 3.98 7.89 -6.74
N ALA A 22 2.86 7.43 -7.32
CA ALA A 22 1.71 8.28 -7.56
C ALA A 22 0.97 8.68 -6.27
N LEU A 23 0.94 7.82 -5.24
CA LEU A 23 0.43 8.23 -3.92
C LEU A 23 1.35 9.26 -3.25
N HIS A 24 2.67 9.10 -3.38
CA HIS A 24 3.65 10.11 -2.92
C HIS A 24 3.44 11.45 -3.60
N GLU A 25 3.26 11.46 -4.91
CA GLU A 25 3.00 12.68 -5.67
C GLU A 25 1.71 13.35 -5.19
N ALA A 26 0.62 12.58 -5.06
CA ALA A 26 -0.65 13.08 -4.54
C ALA A 26 -0.50 13.67 -3.12
N LEU A 27 0.32 13.07 -2.26
CA LEU A 27 0.53 13.53 -0.89
C LEU A 27 1.49 14.73 -0.78
N ASN A 28 2.46 14.86 -1.68
CA ASN A 28 3.47 15.92 -1.64
C ASN A 28 3.03 17.19 -2.38
N ASP A 29 1.97 17.11 -3.19
CA ASP A 29 1.36 18.26 -3.88
C ASP A 29 0.60 19.23 -2.92
N PHE A 30 0.64 18.97 -1.61
CA PHE A 30 0.09 19.85 -0.59
C PHE A 30 1.19 20.69 0.06
N ASP A 31 1.25 21.99 -0.27
CA ASP A 31 1.97 22.95 0.56
C ASP A 31 1.08 23.40 1.72
N ILE A 32 1.31 22.80 2.88
CA ILE A 32 0.52 23.05 4.09
C ILE A 32 0.77 24.47 4.63
N ASN A 33 1.88 25.11 4.24
CA ASN A 33 2.25 26.45 4.69
C ASN A 33 1.56 27.56 3.88
N GLU A 34 1.06 27.27 2.69
CA GLU A 34 0.34 28.24 1.85
C GLU A 34 -1.20 28.19 2.05
N ALA A 35 -1.69 27.31 2.91
CA ALA A 35 -3.09 26.94 2.96
C ALA A 35 -3.90 27.59 4.10
N GLU A 36 -4.19 28.89 3.96
CA GLU A 36 -5.50 29.40 4.38
C GLU A 36 -6.43 29.27 3.16
N PRO A 37 -7.55 28.49 3.23
CA PRO A 37 -8.38 28.26 4.41
C PRO A 37 -8.58 26.76 4.73
N LEU A 38 -7.50 25.96 4.77
CA LEU A 38 -7.62 24.55 5.17
C LEU A 38 -8.04 24.42 6.64
N SER A 39 -8.95 23.48 6.92
CA SER A 39 -9.32 23.15 8.30
C SER A 39 -8.10 22.65 9.08
N ASP A 40 -8.04 22.95 10.36
CA ASP A 40 -6.96 22.46 11.25
C ASP A 40 -6.84 20.92 11.21
N LEU A 41 -7.96 20.23 10.99
CA LEU A 41 -8.00 18.79 10.80
C LEU A 41 -7.21 18.36 9.56
N ILE A 42 -7.35 19.03 8.41
CA ILE A 42 -6.56 18.69 7.21
C ILE A 42 -5.08 18.98 7.44
N LYS A 43 -4.76 20.11 8.09
CA LYS A 43 -3.38 20.49 8.44
C LYS A 43 -2.71 19.45 9.36
N MET A 44 -3.48 18.71 10.17
CA MET A 44 -2.99 17.61 11.00
C MET A 44 -2.98 16.26 10.26
N SER A 45 -4.00 15.98 9.45
CA SER A 45 -4.19 14.68 8.79
C SER A 45 -3.20 14.46 7.65
N ILE A 46 -2.90 15.47 6.83
CA ILE A 46 -1.97 15.30 5.68
C ILE A 46 -0.54 14.94 6.13
N PRO A 47 0.11 15.65 7.08
CA PRO A 47 1.42 15.25 7.59
C PRO A 47 1.42 13.88 8.24
N SER A 48 0.34 13.54 8.96
CA SER A 48 0.21 12.25 9.63
C SER A 48 0.08 11.11 8.61
N LEU A 49 -0.69 11.35 7.55
CA LEU A 49 -0.86 10.44 6.42
C LEU A 49 0.45 10.24 5.65
N GLN A 50 1.17 11.32 5.34
CA GLN A 50 2.50 11.27 4.71
C GLN A 50 3.47 10.41 5.54
N LYS A 51 3.54 10.66 6.85
CA LYS A 51 4.43 9.94 7.77
C LYS A 51 4.10 8.45 7.85
N GLU A 52 2.83 8.11 8.01
CA GLU A 52 2.40 6.70 8.09
C GLU A 52 2.61 5.99 6.75
N PHE A 53 2.35 6.67 5.63
CA PHE A 53 2.55 6.08 4.30
C PHE A 53 4.03 5.83 4.04
N HIS A 54 4.89 6.81 4.31
CA HIS A 54 6.34 6.63 4.18
C HIS A 54 6.86 5.50 5.09
N SER A 55 6.31 5.36 6.29
CA SER A 55 6.65 4.26 7.19
C SER A 55 6.22 2.90 6.62
N LEU A 56 5.03 2.78 6.03
CA LEU A 56 4.55 1.57 5.38
C LEU A 56 5.43 1.21 4.18
N GLU A 57 5.64 2.16 3.27
CA GLU A 57 6.47 1.98 2.08
C GLU A 57 7.89 1.54 2.47
N THR A 58 8.52 2.21 3.43
CA THR A 58 9.88 1.86 3.87
C THR A 58 9.91 0.44 4.41
N TYR A 59 8.93 0.07 5.23
CA TYR A 59 8.86 -1.28 5.80
C TYR A 59 8.68 -2.34 4.70
N GLU A 60 7.84 -2.06 3.71
CA GLU A 60 7.57 -3.00 2.63
C GLU A 60 8.72 -3.12 1.64
N THR A 61 9.21 -2.00 1.11
CA THR A 61 10.28 -1.97 0.09
C THR A 61 11.63 -2.44 0.63
N LYS A 62 11.95 -2.14 1.90
CA LYS A 62 13.26 -2.48 2.49
C LYS A 62 13.30 -3.85 3.15
N LEU A 63 12.17 -4.35 3.65
CA LEU A 63 12.15 -5.58 4.46
C LEU A 63 11.23 -6.64 3.88
N ILE A 64 9.95 -6.34 3.67
CA ILE A 64 8.96 -7.35 3.28
C ILE A 64 9.19 -7.84 1.85
N PHE A 65 9.21 -6.95 0.86
CA PHE A 65 9.31 -7.34 -0.54
C PHE A 65 10.57 -8.18 -0.83
N PRO A 66 11.78 -7.79 -0.35
CA PRO A 66 12.96 -8.64 -0.51
C PRO A 66 12.81 -10.01 0.16
N ALA A 67 12.24 -10.07 1.37
CA ALA A 67 12.05 -11.33 2.10
C ALA A 67 11.06 -12.26 1.41
N ILE A 68 9.96 -11.72 0.88
CA ILE A 68 8.97 -12.51 0.13
C ILE A 68 9.55 -12.98 -1.20
N LEU A 69 10.25 -12.10 -1.93
CA LEU A 69 10.91 -12.46 -3.18
C LEU A 69 11.96 -13.55 -2.97
N ALA A 70 12.79 -13.45 -1.92
CA ALA A 70 13.72 -14.52 -1.56
C ALA A 70 12.97 -15.84 -1.34
N LEU A 71 11.91 -15.83 -0.52
CA LEU A 71 11.11 -17.03 -0.23
C LEU A 71 10.49 -17.68 -1.48
N VAL A 72 10.06 -16.90 -2.48
CA VAL A 72 9.41 -17.45 -3.70
C VAL A 72 10.36 -17.68 -4.88
N ASN A 73 11.55 -17.07 -4.86
CA ASN A 73 12.60 -17.31 -5.85
C ASN A 73 13.47 -18.51 -5.47
N ASP A 74 13.58 -18.83 -4.19
CA ASP A 74 14.58 -19.77 -3.73
C ASP A 74 14.18 -21.24 -3.77
N SER A 75 14.85 -21.90 -4.71
CA SER A 75 15.53 -23.19 -4.58
C SER A 75 16.73 -23.19 -3.59
N ASN A 76 16.89 -22.20 -2.69
CA ASN A 76 17.96 -22.21 -1.69
C ASN A 76 17.72 -23.27 -0.62
N THR A 77 18.69 -24.16 -0.55
CA THR A 77 18.86 -25.26 0.39
C THR A 77 19.14 -24.84 1.83
N ASP A 78 19.23 -23.53 2.12
CA ASP A 78 19.49 -23.02 3.46
C ASP A 78 18.18 -22.76 4.22
N LYS A 79 17.73 -23.82 4.90
CA LYS A 79 16.50 -23.97 5.70
C LYS A 79 16.28 -22.96 6.85
N HIS A 80 16.97 -21.84 6.93
CA HIS A 80 17.07 -21.07 8.17
C HIS A 80 16.26 -19.79 8.27
N PHE A 81 15.69 -19.25 7.19
CA PHE A 81 14.86 -18.04 7.27
C PHE A 81 13.52 -18.20 6.55
N SER A 82 12.44 -18.25 7.32
CA SER A 82 11.07 -18.12 6.82
C SER A 82 10.44 -16.90 7.50
N PRO A 83 10.07 -15.85 6.75
CA PRO A 83 9.44 -14.68 7.34
C PRO A 83 8.08 -15.06 7.95
N ASP A 84 7.75 -14.46 9.10
CA ASP A 84 6.44 -14.59 9.72
C ASP A 84 5.39 -13.85 8.87
N ILE A 85 4.77 -14.59 7.94
CA ILE A 85 3.77 -14.05 7.01
C ILE A 85 2.55 -13.51 7.76
N SER A 86 2.13 -14.17 8.84
CA SER A 86 1.00 -13.75 9.65
C SER A 86 1.30 -12.41 10.35
N GLY A 87 2.49 -12.31 10.95
CA GLY A 87 3.01 -11.06 11.53
C GLY A 87 3.09 -9.93 10.49
N ILE A 88 3.56 -10.24 9.28
CA ILE A 88 3.61 -9.28 8.17
C ILE A 88 2.21 -8.78 7.82
N ILE A 89 1.25 -9.68 7.60
CA ILE A 89 -0.14 -9.32 7.27
C ILE A 89 -0.75 -8.42 8.35
N ASN A 90 -0.58 -8.79 9.62
CA ASN A 90 -1.13 -8.02 10.74
C ASN A 90 -0.49 -6.63 10.83
N LEU A 91 0.82 -6.53 10.61
CA LEU A 91 1.53 -5.26 10.67
C LEU A 91 1.16 -4.34 9.51
N THR A 92 1.08 -4.86 8.28
CA THR A 92 0.67 -4.07 7.12
C THR A 92 -0.79 -3.65 7.23
N GLN A 93 -1.68 -4.53 7.69
CA GLN A 93 -3.08 -4.21 7.97
C GLN A 93 -3.20 -3.07 8.98
N SER A 94 -2.47 -3.13 10.11
CA SER A 94 -2.51 -2.08 11.13
C SER A 94 -2.10 -0.71 10.57
N LYS A 95 -1.12 -0.67 9.66
CA LYS A 95 -0.71 0.57 8.98
C LYS A 95 -1.75 1.02 7.96
N GLU A 96 -2.27 0.12 7.14
CA GLU A 96 -3.33 0.40 6.17
C GLU A 96 -4.60 0.97 6.86
N ASP A 97 -4.97 0.44 8.03
CA ASP A 97 -6.13 0.93 8.80
C ASP A 97 -5.92 2.37 9.27
N ARG A 98 -4.69 2.74 9.67
CA ARG A 98 -4.36 4.13 10.02
C ARG A 98 -4.46 5.05 8.82
N LEU A 99 -3.92 4.64 7.67
CA LEU A 99 -4.03 5.40 6.42
C LEU A 99 -5.50 5.61 6.06
N ASN A 100 -6.30 4.55 6.13
CA ASN A 100 -7.72 4.59 5.85
C ASN A 100 -8.46 5.56 6.80
N ASN A 101 -8.12 5.57 8.09
CA ASN A 101 -8.71 6.52 9.04
C ASN A 101 -8.42 7.98 8.66
N TYR A 102 -7.19 8.32 8.29
CA TYR A 102 -6.88 9.69 7.85
C TYR A 102 -7.58 10.06 6.54
N ILE A 103 -7.64 9.14 5.57
CA ILE A 103 -8.34 9.36 4.30
C ILE A 103 -9.85 9.53 4.53
N ASN A 104 -10.47 8.70 5.38
CA ASN A 104 -11.89 8.83 5.73
C ASN A 104 -12.19 10.19 6.40
N GLN A 105 -11.28 10.68 7.27
CA GLN A 105 -11.42 12.00 7.87
C GLN A 105 -11.36 13.11 6.82
N ILE A 106 -10.43 13.01 5.86
CA ILE A 106 -10.32 13.96 4.75
C ILE A 106 -11.59 13.93 3.89
N ALA A 107 -12.08 12.73 3.53
CA ALA A 107 -13.29 12.56 2.73
C ALA A 107 -14.52 13.16 3.42
N ALA A 108 -14.70 12.93 4.73
CA ALA A 108 -15.79 13.52 5.50
C ALA A 108 -15.75 15.07 5.48
N ILE A 109 -14.56 15.65 5.56
CA ILE A 109 -14.39 17.12 5.49
C ILE A 109 -14.74 17.63 4.09
N LEU A 110 -14.38 16.90 3.03
CA LEU A 110 -14.77 17.27 1.66
C LEU A 110 -16.28 17.23 1.46
N ASP A 111 -16.93 16.18 1.97
CA ASP A 111 -18.39 16.06 1.90
C ASP A 111 -19.07 17.23 2.63
N GLU A 112 -18.58 17.62 3.80
CA GLU A 112 -19.10 18.78 4.55
C GLU A 112 -18.82 20.12 3.85
N ALA A 113 -17.63 20.29 3.25
CA ALA A 113 -17.22 21.51 2.57
C ALA A 113 -17.95 21.72 1.23
N ALA A 114 -18.30 20.65 0.52
CA ALA A 114 -19.06 20.69 -0.72
C ALA A 114 -20.44 21.36 -0.57
N PHE A 115 -20.98 21.44 0.66
CA PHE A 115 -22.24 22.13 0.94
C PHE A 115 -22.10 23.64 1.21
N THR A 116 -20.89 24.17 1.43
CA THR A 116 -20.74 25.50 2.05
C THR A 116 -19.95 26.55 1.26
N ARG A 117 -19.17 26.22 0.22
CA ARG A 117 -18.32 27.22 -0.46
C ARG A 117 -18.26 27.01 -1.98
N ALA A 118 -18.88 27.92 -2.73
CA ALA A 118 -18.91 27.89 -4.19
C ALA A 118 -18.02 28.94 -4.89
N ASP A 119 -17.49 29.95 -4.18
CA ASP A 119 -16.95 31.17 -4.84
C ASP A 119 -15.46 31.48 -4.60
N ASP A 120 -14.68 30.59 -3.96
CA ASP A 120 -13.23 30.80 -3.77
C ASP A 120 -12.38 29.82 -4.61
N ALA A 121 -11.54 30.36 -5.50
CA ALA A 121 -10.72 29.61 -6.43
C ALA A 121 -9.64 28.77 -5.72
N ASP A 122 -9.04 29.30 -4.65
CA ASP A 122 -7.97 28.61 -3.91
C ASP A 122 -8.54 27.45 -3.10
N THR A 123 -9.71 27.66 -2.47
CA THR A 123 -10.47 26.59 -1.81
C THR A 123 -10.85 25.48 -2.80
N ASN A 124 -11.30 25.82 -4.01
CA ASN A 124 -11.68 24.84 -5.04
C ASN A 124 -10.49 24.02 -5.54
N LEU A 125 -9.32 24.65 -5.70
CA LEU A 125 -8.09 23.95 -6.10
C LEU A 125 -7.68 22.91 -5.06
N ILE A 126 -7.68 23.28 -3.78
CA ILE A 126 -7.29 22.39 -2.69
C ILE A 126 -8.31 21.26 -2.53
N ALA A 127 -9.62 21.57 -2.63
CA ALA A 127 -10.67 20.55 -2.61
C ALA A 127 -10.48 19.53 -3.75
N GLY A 128 -10.14 19.99 -4.96
CA GLY A 128 -9.82 19.11 -6.09
C GLY A 128 -8.62 18.19 -5.84
N LYS A 129 -7.55 18.71 -5.21
CA LYS A 129 -6.38 17.90 -4.83
C LYS A 129 -6.73 16.83 -3.78
N LEU A 130 -7.49 17.21 -2.76
CA LEU A 130 -7.95 16.28 -1.71
C LEU A 130 -8.90 15.23 -2.31
N GLN A 131 -9.80 15.63 -3.20
CA GLN A 131 -10.68 14.69 -3.90
C GLN A 131 -9.85 13.68 -4.70
N TYR A 132 -8.89 14.15 -5.50
CA TYR A 132 -7.97 13.28 -6.24
C TYR A 132 -7.23 12.30 -5.31
N LEU A 133 -6.69 12.78 -4.18
CA LEU A 133 -6.03 11.94 -3.19
C LEU A 133 -6.97 10.83 -2.66
N THR A 134 -8.19 11.20 -2.26
CA THR A 134 -9.17 10.21 -1.74
C THR A 134 -9.57 9.20 -2.81
N GLU A 135 -9.89 9.65 -4.03
CA GLU A 135 -10.26 8.79 -5.14
C GLU A 135 -9.11 7.84 -5.52
N TYR A 136 -7.88 8.34 -5.61
CA TYR A 136 -6.71 7.52 -5.88
C TYR A 136 -6.50 6.46 -4.79
N PHE A 137 -6.69 6.84 -3.52
CA PHE A 137 -6.56 5.91 -2.40
C PHE A 137 -7.56 4.76 -2.50
N TYR A 138 -8.84 5.04 -2.73
CA TYR A 138 -9.88 4.00 -2.81
C TYR A 138 -9.85 3.20 -4.12
N ASN A 139 -9.50 3.82 -5.24
CA ASN A 139 -9.62 3.20 -6.55
C ASN A 139 -8.32 2.54 -7.04
N GLN A 140 -7.16 2.96 -6.54
CA GLN A 140 -5.86 2.43 -6.98
C GLN A 140 -5.09 1.78 -5.83
N PHE A 141 -4.86 2.51 -4.73
CA PHE A 141 -4.03 2.03 -3.63
C PHE A 141 -4.66 0.83 -2.92
N LEU A 142 -5.87 0.97 -2.36
CA LEU A 142 -6.51 -0.11 -1.60
C LEU A 142 -6.71 -1.39 -2.44
N PRO A 143 -7.18 -1.35 -3.70
CA PRO A 143 -7.28 -2.55 -4.52
C PRO A 143 -5.92 -3.22 -4.76
N ALA A 144 -4.86 -2.45 -5.00
CA ALA A 144 -3.51 -3.02 -5.14
C ALA A 144 -3.03 -3.69 -3.83
N LYS A 145 -3.31 -3.08 -2.67
CA LYS A 145 -3.02 -3.68 -1.35
C LYS A 145 -3.83 -4.94 -1.09
N GLN A 146 -5.09 -5.00 -1.52
CA GLN A 146 -5.92 -6.21 -1.40
C GLN A 146 -5.35 -7.37 -2.22
N VAL A 147 -4.90 -7.12 -3.46
CA VAL A 147 -4.22 -8.13 -4.28
C VAL A 147 -2.97 -8.64 -3.57
N TRP A 148 -2.15 -7.73 -3.03
CA TRP A 148 -0.96 -8.08 -2.27
C TRP A 148 -1.26 -8.93 -1.03
N LYS A 149 -2.23 -8.51 -0.21
CA LYS A 149 -2.67 -9.26 0.97
C LYS A 149 -3.17 -10.65 0.61
N HIS A 150 -3.94 -10.77 -0.47
CA HIS A 150 -4.40 -12.07 -0.95
C HIS A 150 -3.24 -13.00 -1.33
N LEU A 151 -2.18 -12.48 -1.95
CA LEU A 151 -0.98 -13.25 -2.25
C LEU A 151 -0.28 -13.70 -0.96
N LEU A 152 -0.11 -12.81 0.02
CA LEU A 152 0.46 -13.16 1.33
C LEU A 152 -0.36 -14.25 2.05
N SER A 153 -1.70 -14.16 2.08
CA SER A 153 -2.53 -15.20 2.69
C SER A 153 -2.42 -16.54 1.97
N ARG A 154 -2.20 -16.55 0.64
CA ARG A 154 -1.95 -17.79 -0.11
C ARG A 154 -0.60 -18.41 0.22
N LEU A 155 0.40 -17.57 0.49
CA LEU A 155 1.72 -17.99 0.94
C LEU A 155 1.65 -18.61 2.34
N GLU A 156 0.93 -17.95 3.26
CA GLU A 156 0.67 -18.44 4.63
C GLU A 156 -0.06 -19.79 4.63
N ALA A 157 -1.11 -19.92 3.81
CA ALA A 157 -1.89 -21.15 3.68
C ALA A 157 -1.15 -22.31 2.99
N GLY A 158 0.13 -22.15 2.60
CA GLY A 158 0.91 -23.16 1.89
C GLY A 158 0.48 -23.43 0.44
N ASN A 159 -0.54 -22.72 -0.05
CA ASN A 159 -1.07 -22.86 -1.41
C ASN A 159 -0.23 -22.13 -2.48
N GLY A 160 0.85 -21.45 -2.07
CA GLY A 160 1.84 -20.86 -2.95
C GLY A 160 2.64 -21.90 -3.76
N CYS A 161 2.76 -23.14 -3.26
CA CYS A 161 3.42 -24.25 -3.96
C CYS A 161 2.73 -25.57 -3.67
N LYS A 162 1.85 -26.00 -4.57
CA LYS A 162 1.14 -27.29 -4.48
C LYS A 162 2.08 -28.51 -4.51
N ASN A 163 3.34 -28.33 -4.90
CA ASN A 163 4.36 -29.37 -4.92
C ASN A 163 5.57 -28.94 -4.08
N ARG A 164 5.41 -28.78 -2.77
CA ARG A 164 6.57 -28.72 -1.89
C ARG A 164 7.24 -30.10 -1.88
N THR A 165 8.52 -30.19 -2.24
CA THR A 165 9.30 -31.40 -1.98
C THR A 165 9.55 -31.54 -0.48
N ASP A 166 9.93 -32.74 -0.02
CA ASP A 166 10.28 -33.01 1.40
C ASP A 166 11.42 -32.11 1.93
N GLU A 167 12.10 -31.38 1.03
CA GLU A 167 13.18 -30.43 1.31
C GLU A 167 12.70 -28.97 1.42
N GLY A 168 11.41 -28.69 1.18
CA GLY A 168 10.81 -27.35 1.28
C GLY A 168 10.78 -26.56 -0.04
N ALA A 169 11.38 -27.10 -1.11
CA ALA A 169 11.45 -26.45 -2.42
C ALA A 169 10.15 -26.59 -3.23
N CYS A 170 9.82 -25.57 -3.99
CA CYS A 170 8.66 -25.53 -4.88
C CYS A 170 8.93 -26.24 -6.20
N ASN A 171 8.30 -27.39 -6.42
CA ASN A 171 8.48 -28.19 -7.64
C ASN A 171 7.51 -27.75 -8.74
N CYS A 172 7.97 -26.85 -9.61
CA CYS A 172 7.20 -26.42 -10.77
C CYS A 172 7.40 -27.45 -11.89
N LYS A 173 6.60 -28.54 -11.88
CA LYS A 173 6.56 -29.49 -13.00
C LYS A 173 5.97 -28.77 -14.22
N HIS A 174 6.81 -28.48 -15.21
CA HIS A 174 6.37 -28.15 -16.56
C HIS A 174 5.80 -29.43 -17.17
N ASN A 175 4.48 -29.47 -17.37
CA ASN A 175 3.86 -30.34 -18.38
C ASN A 175 3.78 -29.54 -19.68
#